data_AF-A0AAV2SD71-F1
#
_entry.id   AF-A0AAV2SD71-F1
#
_cell.length_a   1.000
_cell.length_b   1.000
_cell.length_c   1.000
_cell.angle_alpha   90.00
_cell.angle_beta   90.00
_cell.angle_gamma   90.00
#
_symmetry.space_group_name_H-M   'P 1'
#
loop_
_entity.id
_entity.type
_entity.pdbx_description
1 polymer ?
#
loop_
_entity_poly.entity_id
_entity_poly.type
_entity_poly.pdbx_seq_one_letter_code
_entity_poly.pdbx_strand_id
1 'polypeptide(L)'
;RVVFVLGQALDNTTKEQIIIEQHQYNDILQYSAIDSYRNLTYKALAGLRWVDDYCPDAPWVAKIDDDIQVNPFNLLKYLTSRLKEESTQYSLPGGIPRLLHGRLMSWGRPWRRGKYVVSR
;
A
#
# COMPACT_ATOMS: atom_id res chain seq x y z
N ARG A 1 -4.51 4.39 -6.78
CA ARG A 1 -4.08 3.18 -7.54
C ARG A 1 -3.60 2.14 -6.53
N VAL A 2 -3.76 0.85 -6.83
CA VAL A 2 -3.23 -0.25 -6.01
C VAL A 2 -2.12 -0.93 -6.81
N VAL A 3 -1.02 -1.28 -6.14
CA VAL A 3 0.11 -2.03 -6.71
C VAL A 3 0.58 -3.04 -5.67
N PHE A 4 0.82 -4.28 -6.12
CA PHE A 4 1.35 -5.35 -5.28
C PHE A 4 2.86 -5.43 -5.48
N VAL A 5 3.62 -5.17 -4.42
CA VAL A 5 5.08 -5.28 -4.47
C VAL A 5 5.45 -6.71 -4.13
N LEU A 6 6.19 -7.40 -4.99
CA LEU A 6 6.64 -8.79 -4.81
C LEU A 6 8.13 -8.94 -5.10
N GLY A 7 8.80 -9.84 -4.40
CA GLY A 7 10.16 -10.24 -4.75
C GLY A 7 10.18 -11.35 -5.79
N GLN A 8 11.36 -11.93 -6.01
CA GLN A 8 11.51 -13.15 -6.80
C GLN A 8 11.07 -14.36 -5.98
N ALA A 9 10.20 -15.18 -6.56
CA ALA A 9 9.90 -16.51 -6.03
C ALA A 9 11.06 -17.48 -6.32
N LEU A 10 11.26 -18.48 -5.46
CA LEU A 10 12.31 -19.48 -5.64
C LEU A 10 11.86 -20.63 -6.53
N ASP A 11 10.63 -21.10 -6.34
CA ASP A 11 10.04 -22.20 -7.09
C ASP A 11 9.45 -21.72 -8.43
N ASN A 12 9.43 -22.62 -9.41
CA ASN A 12 8.97 -22.29 -10.76
C ASN A 12 7.45 -22.16 -10.84
N THR A 13 6.71 -22.93 -10.03
CA THR A 13 5.24 -22.89 -10.01
C THR A 13 4.74 -21.49 -9.63
N THR A 14 5.28 -20.88 -8.57
CA THR A 14 4.90 -19.53 -8.16
C THR A 14 5.36 -18.49 -9.17
N LYS A 15 6.51 -18.65 -9.83
CA LYS A 15 6.93 -17.75 -10.93
C LYS A 15 5.92 -17.75 -12.08
N GLU A 16 5.46 -18.93 -12.50
CA GLU A 16 4.44 -19.06 -13.54
C GLU A 16 3.11 -18.43 -13.13
N GLN A 17 2.68 -18.63 -11.88
CA GLN A 17 1.48 -18.00 -11.34
C GLN A 17 1.59 -16.47 -11.32
N ILE A 18 2.74 -15.92 -10.94
CA ILE A 18 2.99 -14.46 -10.97
C ILE A 18 2.89 -13.93 -12.40
N ILE A 19 3.43 -14.63 -13.40
CA ILE A 19 3.33 -14.21 -14.81
C ILE A 19 1.87 -14.17 -15.27
N ILE A 20 1.08 -15.19 -14.92
CA ILE A 20 -0.35 -15.25 -15.26
C ILE A 20 -1.11 -14.10 -14.57
N GLU A 21 -0.86 -13.86 -13.29
CA GLU A 21 -1.51 -12.78 -12.52
C GLU A 21 -1.14 -11.40 -13.08
N GLN A 22 0.13 -11.20 -13.42
CA GLN A 22 0.60 -9.97 -14.04
C GLN A 22 -0.06 -9.73 -15.41
N HIS A 23 -0.19 -10.77 -16.23
CA HIS A 23 -0.87 -10.64 -17.53
C HIS A 23 -2.36 -10.30 -17.36
N GLN A 24 -3.00 -10.83 -16.32
CA GLN A 24 -4.42 -10.61 -16.08
C GLN A 24 -4.73 -9.21 -15.51
N TYR A 25 -3.91 -8.70 -14.60
CA TYR A 25 -4.24 -7.49 -13.83
C TYR A 25 -3.25 -6.32 -13.98
N ASN A 26 -2.02 -6.60 -14.37
CA ASN A 26 -0.99 -5.60 -14.64
C ASN A 26 -0.74 -4.61 -13.48
N ASP A 27 -0.81 -5.11 -12.25
CA ASP A 27 -0.64 -4.33 -11.01
C ASP A 27 0.45 -4.90 -10.08
N ILE A 28 1.35 -5.76 -10.56
CA ILE A 28 2.51 -6.24 -9.81
C ILE A 28 3.73 -5.36 -10.09
N LEU A 29 4.41 -4.95 -9.03
CA LEU A 29 5.77 -4.44 -9.05
C LEU A 29 6.71 -5.53 -8.52
N GLN A 30 7.52 -6.12 -9.40
CA GLN A 30 8.50 -7.12 -8.98
C GLN A 30 9.90 -6.51 -8.79
N TYR A 31 10.51 -6.68 -7.62
CA TYR A 31 11.86 -6.18 -7.33
C TYR A 31 12.93 -7.27 -7.42
N SER A 32 14.18 -6.86 -7.63
CA SER A 32 15.31 -7.75 -7.92
C SER A 32 15.96 -8.37 -6.68
N ALA A 33 15.16 -8.97 -5.79
CA ALA A 33 15.66 -9.80 -4.68
C ALA A 33 14.61 -10.84 -4.28
N ILE A 34 15.06 -11.93 -3.65
CA ILE A 34 14.19 -13.02 -3.19
C ILE A 34 13.16 -12.47 -2.20
N ASP A 35 11.88 -12.81 -2.39
CA ASP A 35 10.85 -12.46 -1.43
C ASP A 35 11.04 -13.29 -0.15
N SER A 36 11.45 -12.62 0.92
CA SER A 36 11.66 -13.25 2.22
C SER A 36 11.54 -12.20 3.32
N TYR A 37 11.21 -12.65 4.53
CA TYR A 37 11.08 -11.77 5.68
C TYR A 37 12.33 -10.90 5.92
N ARG A 38 13.53 -11.47 5.71
CA ARG A 38 14.80 -10.73 5.85
C ARG A 38 14.98 -9.62 4.81
N ASN A 39 14.29 -9.71 3.68
CA ASN A 39 14.41 -8.78 2.55
C ASN A 39 13.27 -7.75 2.51
N LEU A 40 12.43 -7.65 3.56
CA LEU A 40 11.34 -6.68 3.61
C LEU A 40 11.80 -5.23 3.47
N THR A 41 13.02 -4.90 3.91
CA THR A 41 13.60 -3.56 3.68
C THR A 41 13.74 -3.26 2.18
N TYR A 42 14.20 -4.22 1.36
CA TYR A 42 14.28 -4.05 -0.09
C TYR A 42 12.90 -3.91 -0.72
N LYS A 43 11.92 -4.68 -0.24
CA LYS A 43 10.52 -4.57 -0.67
C LYS A 43 9.95 -3.18 -0.40
N ALA A 44 10.19 -2.62 0.78
CA ALA A 44 9.76 -1.28 1.15
C ALA A 44 10.44 -0.20 0.29
N LEU A 45 11.76 -0.30 0.08
CA LEU A 45 12.51 0.62 -0.77
C LEU A 45 12.04 0.58 -2.23
N ALA A 46 11.78 -0.61 -2.77
CA ALA A 46 11.25 -0.76 -4.12
C ALA A 46 9.88 -0.08 -4.28
N GLY A 47 8.99 -0.26 -3.30
CA GLY A 47 7.69 0.42 -3.28
C GLY A 47 7.82 1.94 -3.20
N LEU A 48 8.67 2.46 -2.31
CA LEU A 48 8.91 3.90 -2.19
C LEU A 48 9.48 4.51 -3.47
N ARG A 49 10.46 3.85 -4.09
CA ARG A 49 11.03 4.30 -5.35
C ARG A 49 10.00 4.34 -6.47
N TRP A 50 9.16 3.31 -6.57
CA TRP A 50 8.09 3.29 -7.56
C TRP A 50 7.08 4.42 -7.34
N VAL A 51 6.76 4.75 -6.09
CA VAL A 51 5.91 5.90 -5.77
C VAL A 51 6.56 7.20 -6.22
N ASP A 52 7.85 7.39 -5.96
CA ASP A 52 8.60 8.59 -6.38
C ASP A 52 8.60 8.75 -7.91
N ASP A 53 8.86 7.65 -8.64
CA ASP A 53 8.96 7.65 -10.10
C ASP A 53 7.60 7.81 -10.81
N TYR A 54 6.50 7.24 -10.25
CA TYR A 54 5.22 7.11 -10.95
C TYR A 54 4.04 7.84 -10.30
N CYS A 55 4.21 8.35 -9.08
CA CYS A 55 3.15 9.02 -8.31
C CYS A 55 3.62 10.35 -7.68
N PRO A 56 4.30 11.25 -8.41
CA PRO A 56 4.89 12.47 -7.83
C PRO A 56 3.84 13.41 -7.21
N ASP A 57 2.61 13.41 -7.75
CA ASP A 57 1.53 14.28 -7.29
C ASP A 57 0.55 13.57 -6.35
N ALA A 58 0.86 12.35 -5.90
CA ALA A 58 -0.03 11.61 -5.01
C ALA A 58 -0.13 12.34 -3.65
N PRO A 59 -1.33 12.80 -3.24
CA PRO A 59 -1.48 13.49 -1.96
C PRO A 59 -1.29 12.56 -0.76
N TRP A 60 -1.46 11.25 -0.98
CA TRP A 60 -1.37 10.22 0.04
C TRP A 60 -0.85 8.91 -0.55
N VAL A 61 -0.05 8.22 0.25
CA VAL A 61 0.47 6.88 -0.05
C VAL A 61 0.23 6.03 1.19
N ALA A 62 -0.34 4.84 0.99
CA ALA A 62 -0.56 3.89 2.05
C ALA A 62 0.17 2.59 1.72
N LYS A 63 1.04 2.15 2.64
CA LYS A 63 1.60 0.81 2.66
C LYS A 63 0.75 -0.05 3.58
N ILE A 64 0.26 -1.18 3.07
CA ILE A 64 -0.62 -2.09 3.78
C ILE A 64 -0.13 -3.50 3.47
N ASP A 65 0.03 -4.32 4.51
CA ASP A 65 0.42 -5.72 4.36
C ASP A 65 -0.79 -6.59 3.98
N ASP A 66 -0.53 -7.77 3.42
CA ASP A 66 -1.54 -8.70 2.92
C ASP A 66 -2.35 -9.39 4.02
N ASP A 67 -1.90 -9.30 5.28
CA ASP A 67 -2.59 -9.76 6.48
C ASP A 67 -3.38 -8.65 7.20
N ILE A 68 -3.42 -7.44 6.65
CA ILE A 68 -4.17 -6.30 7.19
C ILE A 68 -5.43 -6.06 6.36
N GLN A 69 -6.54 -5.74 7.03
CA GLN A 69 -7.76 -5.27 6.37
C GLN A 69 -7.95 -3.77 6.58
N VAL A 70 -8.32 -3.07 5.51
CA VAL A 70 -8.64 -1.64 5.55
C VAL A 70 -10.01 -1.40 4.91
N ASN A 71 -10.74 -0.43 5.44
CA ASN A 71 -11.84 0.20 4.70
C ASN A 71 -11.26 1.46 4.00
N PRO A 72 -11.01 1.42 2.67
CA PRO A 72 -10.39 2.53 1.97
C PRO A 72 -11.29 3.78 1.95
N PHE A 73 -12.62 3.63 1.98
CA PHE A 73 -13.55 4.77 2.02
C PHE A 73 -13.48 5.50 3.35
N ASN A 74 -13.47 4.76 4.47
CA ASN A 74 -13.34 5.35 5.79
C ASN A 74 -11.95 5.99 5.97
N LEU A 75 -10.89 5.33 5.49
CA LEU A 75 -9.54 5.89 5.53
C LEU A 75 -9.45 7.20 4.75
N LEU A 76 -9.98 7.23 3.51
CA LEU A 76 -9.96 8.45 2.70
C LEU A 76 -10.79 9.58 3.34
N LYS A 77 -11.95 9.26 3.90
CA LYS A 77 -12.78 10.24 4.63
C LYS A 77 -12.01 10.85 5.81
N TYR A 78 -11.30 10.03 6.58
CA TYR A 78 -10.46 10.47 7.70
C TYR A 78 -9.29 11.35 7.24
N LEU A 79 -8.54 10.93 6.22
CA LEU A 79 -7.41 11.71 5.70
C LEU A 79 -7.86 13.07 5.14
N THR A 80 -9.01 13.10 4.44
CA THR A 80 -9.55 14.33 3.85
C THR A 80 -10.10 15.29 4.91
N SER A 81 -10.73 14.80 5.98
CA SER A 81 -11.22 15.68 7.05
C SER A 81 -10.07 16.37 7.78
N ARG A 82 -8.93 15.70 7.97
CA ARG A 82 -7.75 16.29 8.61
C ARG A 82 -7.11 17.43 7.81
N LEU A 83 -7.05 17.32 6.48
CA LEU A 83 -6.58 18.44 5.63
C LEU A 83 -7.44 19.69 5.75
N LYS A 84 -8.75 19.50 5.91
CA LYS A 84 -9.70 20.62 6.08
C LYS A 84 -9.57 21.31 7.45
N GLU A 85 -9.27 20.54 8.50
CA GLU A 85 -8.98 21.12 9.82
C GLU A 85 -7.69 21.95 9.80
N GLU A 86 -6.65 21.48 9.12
CA GLU A 86 -5.33 22.14 9.09
C GLU A 86 -5.26 23.39 8.20
N SER A 87 -6.10 23.52 7.18
CA SER A 87 -6.22 24.77 6.40
C SER A 87 -6.72 25.95 7.25
N THR A 88 -7.23 25.67 8.45
CA THR A 88 -7.64 26.65 9.46
C THR A 88 -6.58 26.90 10.55
N GLN A 89 -5.47 26.13 10.62
CA GLN A 89 -4.50 26.22 11.71
C GLN A 89 -3.04 26.12 11.23
N TYR A 90 -2.44 27.29 11.00
CA TYR A 90 -1.01 27.61 10.82
C TYR A 90 -0.06 26.48 10.40
N SER A 91 0.37 26.54 9.14
CA SER A 91 1.45 25.73 8.56
C SER A 91 2.79 26.01 9.25
N LEU A 92 3.40 24.99 9.87
CA LEU A 92 4.80 25.08 10.28
C LEU A 92 5.68 25.15 9.01
N PRO A 93 6.71 26.03 8.98
CA PRO A 93 7.66 26.07 7.88
C PRO A 93 8.52 24.80 7.93
N GLY A 94 8.49 24.00 6.85
CA GLY A 94 9.35 22.81 6.71
C GLY A 94 8.67 21.52 6.27
N GLY A 95 7.35 21.50 6.06
CA GLY A 95 6.68 20.47 5.25
C GLY A 95 6.98 19.01 5.60
N ILE A 96 7.11 18.66 6.89
CA ILE A 96 7.25 17.26 7.27
C ILE A 96 5.90 16.57 6.97
N PRO A 97 5.86 15.48 6.18
CA PRO A 97 4.65 14.69 6.04
C PRO A 97 4.24 14.20 7.43
N ARG A 98 3.09 14.65 7.93
CA ARG A 98 2.63 14.23 9.27
C ARG A 98 2.42 12.72 9.27
N LEU A 99 3.25 12.02 10.04
CA LEU A 99 3.12 10.60 10.30
C LEU A 99 1.85 10.38 11.14
N LEU A 100 0.80 9.85 10.52
CA LEU A 100 -0.45 9.52 11.20
C LEU A 100 -0.39 8.10 11.78
N HIS A 101 -0.44 7.98 13.10
CA HIS A 101 -0.59 6.70 13.79
C HIS A 101 -2.07 6.43 14.08
N GLY A 102 -2.62 5.37 13.51
CA GLY A 102 -3.98 4.89 13.78
C GLY A 102 -4.01 3.78 14.84
N ARG A 103 -5.18 3.53 15.42
CA ARG A 103 -5.42 2.36 16.30
C ARG A 103 -5.83 1.16 15.44
N LEU A 104 -5.07 0.08 15.48
CA LEU A 104 -5.41 -1.19 14.83
C LEU A 104 -6.52 -1.89 15.60
N MET A 105 -7.62 -2.25 14.93
CA MET A 105 -8.64 -3.13 15.50
C MET A 105 -8.34 -4.57 15.13
N SER A 106 -8.31 -5.46 16.12
CA SER A 106 -8.18 -6.90 15.92
C SER A 106 -9.55 -7.55 15.66
N TRP A 107 -9.55 -8.69 14.98
CA TRP A 107 -10.74 -9.55 14.76
C TRP A 107 -11.85 -9.01 13.83
N GLY A 108 -11.54 -8.03 12.99
CA GLY A 108 -12.44 -7.61 11.91
C GLY A 108 -12.74 -8.76 10.93
N ARG A 109 -14.01 -9.01 10.64
CA ARG A 109 -14.42 -10.06 9.69
C ARG A 109 -14.49 -9.49 8.26
N PRO A 110 -13.77 -10.07 7.29
CA PRO A 110 -13.85 -9.64 5.90
C PRO A 110 -15.20 -10.02 5.28
N TRP A 111 -15.84 -9.09 4.58
CA TRP A 111 -17.08 -9.32 3.82
C TRP A 111 -16.74 -9.47 2.32
N ARG A 112 -17.30 -10.47 1.59
CA ARG A 112 -16.75 -10.93 0.28
C ARG A 112 -17.58 -10.58 -0.97
N ARG A 113 -16.90 -10.04 -2.00
CA ARG A 113 -16.92 -10.38 -3.47
C ARG A 113 -15.82 -9.58 -4.22
N GLY A 114 -14.85 -10.23 -4.91
CA GLY A 114 -13.88 -9.59 -5.83
C GLY A 114 -12.37 -9.75 -5.49
N LYS A 115 -11.48 -9.05 -6.24
CA LYS A 115 -10.00 -9.06 -6.10
C LYS A 115 -9.49 -8.36 -4.82
N TYR A 116 -10.20 -7.34 -4.33
CA TYR A 116 -9.78 -6.52 -3.18
C TYR A 116 -10.64 -6.81 -1.94
N VAL A 117 -10.02 -6.84 -0.76
CA VAL A 117 -10.71 -6.93 0.53
C VAL A 117 -11.07 -5.52 1.01
N VAL A 118 -12.35 -5.28 1.30
CA VAL A 118 -12.83 -4.06 1.94
C VAL A 118 -13.55 -4.46 3.23
N SER A 119 -13.06 -4.01 4.39
CA SER A 119 -13.83 -4.14 5.63
C SER A 119 -14.98 -3.13 5.61
N ARG A 120 -16.15 -3.47 6.17
CA ARG A 120 -17.18 -2.45 6.45
C ARG A 120 -16.70 -1.54 7.58
#